data_AF-A0A100WAC5-F1
#
_entry.id   AF-A0A100WAC5-F1
#
_cell.length_a   1.000
_cell.length_b   1.000
_cell.length_c   1.000
_cell.angle_alpha   90.00
_cell.angle_beta   90.00
_cell.angle_gamma   90.00
#
_symmetry.space_group_name_H-M   'P 1'
#
loop_
_entity.id
_entity.type
_entity.pdbx_description
1 polymer ?
#
loop_
_entity_poly.entity_id
_entity_poly.type
_entity_poly.pdbx_seq_one_letter_code
_entity_poly.pdbx_strand_id
1 'polypeptide(L)'
;MSAPMTAPCRFVTKRRFESSDAALAGAETIRGAVQARGDRYEQLHPYLCPDAAHWHLSHYPQGTAVCPCCGEEVSAFDVGAGWVVSPHGGQDTACLGAGMQVERIVAS
;
A
#
# COMPACT_ATOMS: atom_id res chain seq x y z
N MET A 1 9.66 -23.35 -21.53
CA MET A 1 9.19 -21.95 -21.53
C MET A 1 7.97 -21.87 -20.65
N SER A 2 8.10 -21.27 -19.46
CA SER A 2 6.97 -20.82 -18.64
C SER A 2 7.41 -19.52 -17.98
N ALA A 3 6.81 -18.40 -18.35
CA ALA A 3 7.00 -17.14 -17.64
C ALA A 3 6.43 -17.30 -16.22
N PRO A 4 7.09 -16.79 -15.17
CA PRO A 4 6.57 -16.91 -13.81
C PRO A 4 5.22 -16.18 -13.73
N MET A 5 4.20 -16.90 -13.27
CA MET A 5 2.91 -16.32 -12.93
C MET A 5 3.16 -15.17 -11.95
N THR A 6 2.92 -13.95 -12.40
CA THR A 6 3.06 -12.75 -11.58
C THR A 6 2.09 -12.89 -10.43
N ALA A 7 2.58 -13.08 -9.20
CA ALA A 7 1.72 -13.22 -8.03
C ALA A 7 0.68 -12.07 -8.05
N PRO A 8 -0.62 -12.37 -7.97
CA PRO A 8 -1.63 -11.33 -7.93
C PRO A 8 -1.39 -10.51 -6.67
N CYS A 9 -1.12 -9.21 -6.83
CA CYS A 9 -1.04 -8.29 -5.70
C CYS A 9 -2.35 -8.38 -4.91
N ARG A 10 -2.28 -8.47 -3.57
CA ARG A 10 -3.48 -8.41 -2.72
C ARG A 10 -4.33 -7.17 -2.99
N PHE A 11 -3.69 -6.07 -3.40
CA PHE A 11 -4.35 -4.84 -3.80
C PHE A 11 -4.27 -4.66 -5.31
N VAL A 12 -5.43 -4.52 -5.97
CA VAL A 12 -5.50 -4.23 -7.41
C VAL A 12 -4.83 -2.88 -7.66
N THR A 13 -3.70 -2.91 -8.39
CA THR A 13 -2.98 -1.70 -8.78
C THR A 13 -3.10 -1.45 -10.28
N LYS A 14 -3.14 -0.18 -10.67
CA LYS A 14 -3.04 0.24 -12.07
C LYS A 14 -1.61 0.15 -12.59
N ARG A 15 -0.60 0.23 -11.72
CA ARG A 15 0.82 0.26 -12.10
C ARG A 15 1.71 -0.35 -11.02
N ARG A 16 2.67 -1.17 -11.46
CA ARG A 16 3.73 -1.74 -10.62
C ARG A 16 5.04 -1.01 -10.94
N PHE A 17 5.86 -0.81 -9.92
CA PHE A 17 7.17 -0.19 -10.04
C PHE A 17 8.23 -1.13 -9.46
N GLU A 18 9.42 -1.17 -10.05
CA GLU A 18 10.46 -2.09 -9.61
C GLU A 18 11.21 -1.59 -8.37
N SER A 19 11.12 -0.29 -8.08
CA SER A 19 11.79 0.36 -6.95
C SER A 19 10.97 1.52 -6.38
N SER A 20 11.32 1.95 -5.17
CA SER A 20 10.79 3.17 -4.53
C SER A 20 11.00 4.39 -5.43
N ASP A 21 12.20 4.55 -5.99
CA ASP A 21 12.54 5.69 -6.84
C ASP A 21 11.70 5.71 -8.13
N ALA A 22 11.46 4.54 -8.73
CA ALA A 22 10.59 4.41 -9.88
C ALA A 22 9.14 4.76 -9.54
N ALA A 23 8.66 4.37 -8.35
CA ALA A 23 7.34 4.75 -7.86
C ALA A 23 7.23 6.27 -7.61
N LEU A 24 8.25 6.88 -7.00
CA LEU A 24 8.33 8.34 -6.80
C LEU A 24 8.29 9.10 -8.13
N ALA A 25 9.13 8.70 -9.10
CA ALA A 25 9.12 9.27 -10.44
C ALA A 25 7.75 9.07 -11.14
N GLY A 26 7.12 7.92 -10.91
CA GLY A 26 5.76 7.62 -11.35
C GLY A 26 4.72 8.59 -10.76
N ALA A 27 4.80 8.88 -9.46
CA ALA A 27 3.92 9.82 -8.78
C ALA A 27 4.07 11.25 -9.34
N GLU A 28 5.31 11.72 -9.56
CA GLU A 28 5.55 13.04 -10.16
C GLU A 28 5.07 13.12 -11.61
N THR A 29 5.19 12.03 -12.37
CA THR A 29 4.63 11.95 -13.73
C THR A 29 3.10 12.09 -13.70
N ILE A 30 2.44 11.41 -12.77
CA ILE A 30 0.98 11.50 -12.59
C ILE A 30 0.59 12.91 -12.17
N ARG A 31 1.31 13.50 -11.22
CA ARG A 31 1.11 14.88 -10.77
C ARG A 31 1.14 15.86 -11.94
N GLY A 32 2.18 15.80 -12.77
CA GLY A 32 2.30 16.67 -13.95
C GLY A 32 1.13 16.51 -14.91
N ALA A 33 0.69 15.28 -15.16
CA ALA A 33 -0.45 15.00 -16.04
C ALA A 33 -1.80 15.50 -15.47
N VAL A 34 -2.02 15.38 -14.16
CA VAL A 34 -3.23 15.87 -13.47
C VAL A 34 -3.26 17.39 -13.46
N GLN A 35 -2.14 18.03 -13.12
CA GLN A 35 -2.02 19.50 -13.11
C GLN A 35 -2.18 20.09 -14.52
N ALA A 36 -1.65 19.43 -15.55
CA ALA A 36 -1.83 19.86 -16.95
C ALA A 36 -3.29 19.81 -17.41
N ARG A 37 -4.13 18.98 -16.77
CA ARG A 37 -5.58 18.92 -17.02
C ARG A 37 -6.38 19.96 -16.22
N GLY A 38 -5.73 20.69 -15.31
CA GLY A 38 -6.38 21.62 -14.39
C GLY A 38 -7.05 20.94 -13.20
N ASP A 39 -6.84 19.64 -13.01
CA ASP A 39 -7.42 18.87 -11.91
C ASP A 39 -6.58 19.02 -10.63
N ARG A 40 -7.23 18.82 -9.47
CA ARG A 40 -6.52 18.79 -8.18
C ARG A 40 -5.74 17.47 -8.08
N TYR A 41 -4.44 17.59 -7.87
CA TYR A 41 -3.61 16.44 -7.54
C TYR A 41 -3.82 16.01 -6.09
N GLU A 42 -4.25 14.77 -5.91
CA GLU A 42 -4.21 14.07 -4.63
C GLU A 42 -2.85 13.39 -4.50
N GLN A 43 -2.13 13.68 -3.42
CA GLN A 43 -0.76 13.18 -3.22
C GLN A 43 -0.76 11.65 -3.25
N LEU A 44 0.16 11.09 -4.04
CA LEU A 44 0.42 9.66 -4.07
C LEU A 44 1.70 9.33 -3.29
N HIS A 45 1.64 8.24 -2.54
CA HIS A 45 2.69 7.73 -1.67
C HIS A 45 3.14 6.35 -2.17
N PRO A 46 4.44 6.16 -2.43
CA PRO A 46 5.00 4.85 -2.69
C PRO A 46 4.86 3.91 -1.50
N TYR A 47 4.61 2.64 -1.78
CA TYR A 47 4.70 1.58 -0.78
C TYR A 47 5.12 0.25 -1.41
N LEU A 48 5.83 -0.59 -0.63
CA LEU A 48 6.24 -1.92 -1.03
C LEU A 48 5.04 -2.87 -0.98
N CYS A 49 4.86 -3.67 -2.04
CA CYS A 49 3.83 -4.68 -2.08
C CYS A 49 4.08 -5.74 -0.99
N PRO A 50 3.09 -6.06 -0.16
CA PRO A 50 3.27 -7.03 0.93
C PRO A 50 3.54 -8.46 0.43
N ASP A 51 3.05 -8.79 -0.76
CA ASP A 51 3.08 -10.17 -1.29
C ASP A 51 4.22 -10.39 -2.30
N ALA A 52 4.94 -9.34 -2.71
CA ALA A 52 6.00 -9.45 -3.71
C ALA A 52 6.94 -8.25 -3.74
N ALA A 53 8.14 -8.43 -4.29
CA ALA A 53 9.17 -7.40 -4.40
C ALA A 53 8.90 -6.40 -5.54
N HIS A 54 7.85 -5.60 -5.40
CA HIS A 54 7.56 -4.46 -6.27
C HIS A 54 6.80 -3.38 -5.52
N TRP A 55 6.75 -2.17 -6.07
CA TRP A 55 6.19 -0.99 -5.45
C TRP A 55 4.88 -0.57 -6.11
N HIS A 56 4.05 0.11 -5.32
CA HIS A 56 2.74 0.64 -5.68
C HIS A 56 2.61 2.11 -5.27
N LEU A 57 1.53 2.75 -5.71
CA LEU A 57 1.15 4.10 -5.29
C LEU A 57 -0.21 4.05 -4.59
N SER A 58 -0.33 4.78 -3.48
CA SER A 58 -1.53 4.89 -2.66
C SER A 58 -1.80 6.36 -2.32
N HIS A 59 -3.06 6.76 -2.13
CA HIS A 59 -3.39 8.10 -1.63
C HIS A 59 -3.07 8.29 -0.14
N TYR A 60 -2.84 7.18 0.57
CA TYR A 60 -2.43 7.17 1.98
C TYR A 60 -1.01 6.60 2.09
N PRO A 61 -0.14 7.18 2.94
CA PRO A 61 1.10 6.52 3.34
C PRO A 61 0.81 5.11 3.84
N GLN A 62 1.61 4.13 3.43
CA GLN A 62 1.52 2.78 3.95
C GLN A 62 2.79 2.40 4.71
N GLY A 63 2.62 1.51 5.67
CA GLY A 63 3.67 0.99 6.52
C GLY A 63 3.26 -0.36 7.07
N THR A 64 4.00 -0.84 8.06
CA THR A 64 3.79 -2.16 8.64
C THR A 64 3.48 -2.03 10.13
N ALA A 65 2.47 -2.73 10.62
CA ALA A 65 2.04 -2.71 12.01
C ALA A 65 1.82 -4.12 12.54
N VAL A 66 1.95 -4.30 13.85
CA VAL A 66 1.47 -5.53 14.51
C VAL A 66 -0.03 -5.41 14.74
N CYS A 67 -0.80 -6.36 14.23
CA CYS A 67 -2.24 -6.41 14.48
C CYS A 67 -2.51 -6.63 15.98
N PRO A 68 -3.33 -5.80 16.64
CA PRO A 68 -3.61 -5.94 18.06
C PRO A 68 -4.45 -7.20 18.39
N CYS A 69 -5.10 -7.80 17.39
CA CYS A 69 -5.96 -8.97 17.59
C CYS A 69 -5.24 -10.31 17.42
N CYS A 70 -4.43 -10.46 16.37
CA CYS A 70 -3.74 -11.73 16.07
C CYS A 70 -2.23 -11.68 16.29
N GLY A 71 -1.64 -10.50 16.51
CA GLY A 71 -0.20 -10.34 16.68
C GLY A 71 0.62 -10.47 15.39
N GLU A 72 -0.02 -10.64 14.23
CA GLU A 72 0.67 -10.71 12.94
C GLU A 72 1.17 -9.33 12.50
N GLU A 73 2.33 -9.32 11.85
CA GLU A 73 2.85 -8.14 11.17
C GLU A 73 2.14 -7.97 9.81
N VAL A 74 1.45 -6.85 9.65
CA VAL A 74 0.53 -6.60 8.52
C VAL A 74 0.65 -5.17 8.03
N SER A 75 0.23 -4.92 6.79
CA SER A 75 0.22 -3.56 6.25
C SER A 75 -0.76 -2.68 7.02
N ALA A 76 -0.42 -1.41 7.19
CA ALA A 76 -1.27 -0.38 7.74
C ALA A 76 -1.20 0.88 6.87
N PHE A 77 -2.25 1.69 6.89
CA PHE A 77 -2.33 2.95 6.15
C PHE A 77 -2.60 4.12 7.10
N ASP A 78 -1.91 5.24 6.88
CA ASP A 78 -2.09 6.46 7.65
C ASP A 78 -3.29 7.26 7.11
N VAL A 79 -4.33 7.41 7.92
CA VAL A 79 -5.53 8.19 7.58
C VAL A 79 -5.50 9.62 8.15
N GLY A 80 -4.35 10.08 8.66
CA GLY A 80 -4.12 11.40 9.23
C GLY A 80 -4.49 11.54 10.71
N ALA A 81 -5.42 10.72 11.21
CA ALA A 81 -5.73 10.60 12.64
C ALA A 81 -4.93 9.47 13.33
N GLY A 82 -4.20 8.68 12.56
CA GLY A 82 -3.43 7.51 12.99
C GLY A 82 -3.39 6.43 11.92
N TRP A 83 -2.75 5.31 12.25
CA TRP A 83 -2.59 4.20 11.34
C TRP A 83 -3.72 3.20 11.50
N VAL A 84 -4.21 2.65 10.40
CA VAL A 84 -5.28 1.66 10.38
C VAL A 84 -4.76 0.37 9.78
N VAL A 85 -5.01 -0.75 10.46
CA VAL A 85 -4.58 -2.09 10.01
C VAL A 85 -5.36 -2.49 8.76
N SER A 86 -4.63 -2.93 7.73
CA SER A 86 -5.21 -3.42 6.49
C SER A 86 -5.96 -4.74 6.69
N PRO A 87 -6.94 -5.04 5.83
CA PRO A 87 -7.57 -6.35 5.80
C PRO A 87 -6.52 -7.46 5.65
N HIS A 88 -6.50 -8.38 6.62
CA HIS A 88 -5.64 -9.57 6.66
C HIS A 88 -6.44 -10.77 7.19
N GLY A 89 -5.85 -11.98 7.12
CA GLY A 89 -6.56 -13.24 7.28
C GLY A 89 -6.84 -13.96 5.95
N GLY A 90 -7.36 -15.19 6.07
CA GLY A 90 -7.68 -16.05 4.92
C GLY A 90 -8.95 -15.63 4.19
N GLN A 91 -9.24 -16.28 3.05
CA GLN A 91 -10.37 -15.94 2.18
C GLN A 91 -11.74 -15.96 2.89
N ASP A 92 -11.88 -16.78 3.94
CA ASP A 92 -13.15 -16.98 4.65
C ASP A 92 -13.21 -16.35 6.05
N THR A 93 -12.10 -15.78 6.53
CA THR A 93 -12.01 -15.19 7.88
C THR A 93 -11.11 -13.96 7.88
N ALA A 94 -11.71 -12.81 7.57
CA ALA A 94 -11.06 -11.53 7.83
C ALA A 94 -10.76 -11.42 9.33
N CYS A 95 -9.53 -11.04 9.67
CA CYS A 95 -9.16 -10.79 11.05
C CYS A 95 -10.01 -9.64 11.64
N LEU A 96 -10.48 -9.80 12.87
CA LEU A 96 -11.25 -8.79 13.60
C LEU A 96 -10.46 -7.48 13.81
N GLY A 97 -9.13 -7.55 13.73
CA GLY A 97 -8.26 -6.38 13.83
C GLY A 97 -8.17 -5.55 12.55
N ALA A 98 -8.74 -6.02 11.43
CA ALA A 98 -8.82 -5.22 10.22
C ALA A 98 -9.65 -3.95 10.47
N GLY A 99 -9.12 -2.79 10.10
CA GLY A 99 -9.77 -1.50 10.34
C GLY A 99 -9.54 -0.93 11.75
N MET A 100 -8.86 -1.65 12.65
CA MET A 100 -8.50 -1.09 13.95
C MET A 100 -7.35 -0.10 13.83
N GLN A 101 -7.41 0.95 14.65
CA GLN A 101 -6.36 1.94 14.77
C GLN A 101 -5.18 1.35 15.55
N VAL A 102 -3.97 1.64 15.08
CA VAL A 102 -2.71 1.32 15.73
C VAL A 102 -1.88 2.59 15.85
N GLU A 103 -1.25 2.76 17.00
CA GLU A 103 -0.46 3.97 17.31
C GLU A 103 1.01 3.83 16.91
N ARG A 104 1.46 2.60 16.61
CA ARG A 104 2.86 2.30 16.27
C ARG A 104 2.96 1.51 14.98
N ILE A 105 3.85 1.99 14.12
CA ILE A 105 4.33 1.28 12.94
C ILE A 105 5.64 0.61 13.34
N VAL A 106 5.75 -0.67 13.00
CA VAL A 106 7.01 -1.40 12.99
C VAL A 106 7.73 -0.87 11.76
N ALA A 107 8.50 0.20 11.93
CA ALA A 107 9.23 0.81 10.83
C ALA A 107 10.06 -0.25 10.09
N SER A 108 10.04 -0.22 8.76
CA SER A 108 10.95 -0.96 7.88
C SER A 108 12.32 -0.28 7.85
#